data_AF-A0A3B8MSC2-F1
#
_entry.id   AF-A0A3B8MSC2-F1
#
_cell.length_a   1.000
_cell.length_b   1.000
_cell.length_c   1.000
_cell.angle_alpha   90.00
_cell.angle_beta   90.00
_cell.angle_gamma   90.00
#
_symmetry.space_group_name_H-M   'P 1'
#
loop_
_entity.id
_entity.type
_entity.pdbx_description
1 polymer ?
#
loop_
_entity_poly.entity_id
_entity_poly.type
_entity_poly.pdbx_seq_one_letter_code
_entity_poly.pdbx_strand_id
1 'polypeptide(L)'
;DYLERLRQEIGSLPVINQVERHPYLQQQELFTYHSKHGIASQAWGPLARAEVFADSRLASLAERVGASIAQLVLAWQLSSAVSVIPKASSRKRLEENLTSADLVLPEDVLKELNGFDRDYRTGPNPADKN
;
A
#
# COMPACT_ATOMS: atom_id res chain seq x y z
N ASP A 1 -15.20 -8.21 9.72
CA ASP A 1 -15.82 -9.53 9.93
C ASP A 1 -14.81 -10.63 10.23
N TYR A 2 -13.90 -10.98 9.30
CA TYR A 2 -12.92 -12.06 9.51
C TYR A 2 -12.03 -11.93 10.75
N LEU A 3 -11.48 -10.75 11.01
CA LEU A 3 -10.60 -10.53 12.19
C LEU A 3 -11.37 -10.62 13.52
N GLU A 4 -12.61 -10.15 13.55
CA GLU A 4 -13.46 -10.28 14.74
C GLU A 4 -13.87 -11.73 14.99
N ARG A 5 -14.23 -12.46 13.94
CA ARG A 5 -14.51 -13.89 14.03
C ARG A 5 -13.29 -14.65 14.55
N LEU A 6 -12.10 -14.38 14.01
CA LEU A 6 -10.84 -14.98 14.48
C LEU A 6 -10.61 -14.68 15.97
N ARG A 7 -10.80 -13.43 16.40
CA ARG A 7 -10.69 -13.03 17.81
C ARG A 7 -11.68 -13.76 18.70
N GLN A 8 -12.91 -13.98 18.25
CA GLN A 8 -13.95 -14.67 19.01
C GLN A 8 -13.69 -16.18 19.10
N GLU A 9 -13.28 -16.82 18.01
CA GLU A 9 -13.08 -18.27 17.94
C GLU A 9 -11.74 -18.72 18.56
N ILE A 10 -10.68 -17.91 18.41
CA ILE A 10 -9.32 -18.28 18.83
C ILE A 10 -8.87 -17.49 20.08
N GLY A 11 -9.54 -16.39 20.42
CA GLY A 11 -9.21 -15.55 21.58
C GLY A 11 -8.04 -14.59 21.35
N SER A 12 -7.50 -14.50 20.13
CA SER A 12 -6.40 -13.59 19.79
C SER A 12 -6.49 -13.05 18.37
N LEU A 13 -5.84 -11.91 18.13
CA LEU A 13 -5.69 -11.28 16.82
C LEU A 13 -4.30 -11.61 16.23
N PRO A 14 -4.14 -11.57 14.90
CA PRO A 14 -2.86 -11.82 14.27
C PRO A 14 -1.93 -10.63 14.52
N VAL A 15 -0.63 -10.89 14.59
CA VAL A 15 0.38 -9.82 14.72
C VAL A 15 0.56 -9.02 13.44
N ILE A 16 0.26 -9.61 12.27
CA ILE A 16 0.32 -8.98 10.95
C ILE A 16 -0.93 -9.38 10.16
N ASN A 17 -1.51 -8.44 9.41
CA ASN A 17 -2.49 -8.75 8.38
C ASN A 17 -2.01 -8.20 7.03
N GLN A 18 -1.76 -9.10 6.08
CA GLN A 18 -1.27 -8.76 4.74
C GLN A 18 -2.43 -8.70 3.75
N VAL A 19 -2.70 -7.52 3.16
CA VAL A 19 -3.82 -7.30 2.22
C VAL A 19 -3.41 -6.48 1.00
N GLU A 20 -4.26 -6.45 -0.01
CA GLU A 20 -4.05 -5.60 -1.18
C GLU A 20 -4.06 -4.14 -0.75
N ARG A 21 -3.02 -3.40 -1.12
CA ARG A 21 -2.98 -1.95 -0.97
C ARG A 21 -2.11 -1.33 -2.05
N HIS A 22 -2.59 -0.23 -2.59
CA HIS A 22 -1.91 0.64 -3.55
C HIS A 22 -2.74 1.95 -3.65
N PRO A 23 -2.33 2.98 -4.43
CA PRO A 23 -3.03 4.29 -4.42
C PRO A 23 -4.53 4.22 -4.72
N TYR A 24 -4.95 3.25 -5.53
CA TYR A 24 -6.35 3.06 -5.94
C TYR A 24 -7.21 2.25 -4.95
N LEU A 25 -6.59 1.65 -3.92
CA LEU A 25 -7.23 0.86 -2.88
C LEU A 25 -6.42 1.00 -1.59
N GLN A 26 -6.76 1.99 -0.77
CA GLN A 26 -5.93 2.42 0.35
C GLN A 26 -6.26 1.71 1.67
N GLN A 27 -7.44 1.08 1.79
CA GLN A 27 -7.83 0.28 2.97
C GLN A 27 -7.86 1.11 4.28
N GLN A 28 -8.30 2.38 4.23
CA GLN A 28 -8.21 3.29 5.37
C GLN A 28 -8.92 2.75 6.63
N GLU A 29 -10.16 2.25 6.49
CA GLU A 29 -10.92 1.71 7.61
C GLU A 29 -10.25 0.48 8.22
N LEU A 30 -9.80 -0.46 7.38
CA LEU A 30 -9.12 -1.67 7.81
C LEU A 30 -7.81 -1.36 8.53
N PHE A 31 -7.03 -0.40 8.04
CA PHE A 31 -5.73 -0.06 8.66
C PHE A 31 -5.92 0.78 9.93
N THR A 32 -7.00 1.55 10.02
CA THR A 32 -7.44 2.16 11.28
C THR A 32 -7.76 1.10 12.32
N TYR A 33 -8.46 0.04 11.92
CA TYR A 33 -8.71 -1.11 12.78
C TYR A 33 -7.40 -1.80 13.19
N HIS A 34 -6.49 -2.08 12.24
CA HIS A 34 -5.20 -2.69 12.55
C HIS A 34 -4.43 -1.89 13.61
N SER A 35 -4.31 -0.57 13.44
CA SER A 35 -3.65 0.32 14.39
C SER A 35 -4.27 0.27 15.79
N LYS A 36 -5.60 0.34 15.88
CA LYS A 36 -6.34 0.24 17.16
C LYS A 36 -6.11 -1.07 17.90
N HIS A 37 -5.80 -2.14 17.17
CA HIS A 37 -5.69 -3.49 17.72
C HIS A 37 -4.25 -4.03 17.76
N GLY A 38 -3.25 -3.20 17.46
CA GLY A 38 -1.84 -3.63 17.48
C GLY A 38 -1.47 -4.63 16.38
N ILE A 39 -2.23 -4.65 15.28
CA ILE A 39 -1.95 -5.48 14.11
C ILE A 39 -1.03 -4.66 13.19
N ALA A 40 0.11 -5.22 12.78
CA ALA A 40 0.95 -4.61 11.77
C ALA A 40 0.34 -4.78 10.38
N SER A 41 0.21 -3.68 9.65
CA SER A 41 -0.31 -3.66 8.29
C SER A 41 0.78 -3.98 7.27
N GLN A 42 0.53 -4.93 6.37
CA GLN A 42 1.43 -5.24 5.27
C GLN A 42 0.69 -5.20 3.92
N ALA A 43 1.27 -4.48 2.96
CA ALA A 43 0.73 -4.36 1.61
C ALA A 43 1.27 -5.44 0.69
N TRP A 44 0.39 -6.26 0.10
CA TRP A 44 0.71 -7.00 -1.12
C TRP A 44 0.21 -6.24 -2.35
N GLY A 45 0.84 -6.48 -3.51
CA GLY A 45 0.49 -5.78 -4.75
C GLY A 45 0.70 -4.27 -4.71
N PRO A 46 1.77 -3.73 -4.06
CA PRO A 46 1.92 -2.30 -3.77
C PRO A 46 1.91 -1.39 -5.00
N LEU A 47 2.18 -1.94 -6.19
CA LEU A 47 2.23 -1.23 -7.47
C LEU A 47 1.03 -1.56 -8.37
N ALA A 48 -0.10 -2.00 -7.80
CA ALA A 48 -1.33 -2.34 -8.53
C ALA A 48 -1.07 -3.22 -9.78
N ARG A 49 -0.26 -4.27 -9.65
CA ARG A 49 0.18 -5.13 -10.77
C ARG A 49 0.71 -4.36 -12.00
N ALA A 50 1.47 -3.28 -11.74
CA ALA A 50 2.06 -2.38 -12.73
C ALA A 50 1.09 -1.35 -13.35
N GLU A 51 -0.18 -1.33 -12.97
CA GLU A 51 -1.15 -0.34 -13.49
C GLU A 51 -0.86 1.09 -13.03
N VAL A 52 -0.13 1.27 -11.91
CA VAL A 52 0.31 2.59 -11.46
C VAL A 52 1.17 3.32 -12.50
N PHE A 53 1.88 2.58 -13.36
CA PHE A 53 2.76 3.18 -14.37
C PHE A 53 2.01 3.81 -15.54
N ALA A 54 0.71 3.53 -15.70
CA ALA A 54 -0.13 4.08 -16.76
C ALA A 54 -0.91 5.34 -16.35
N ASP A 55 -0.91 5.71 -15.06
CA ASP A 55 -1.63 6.89 -14.57
C ASP A 55 -0.73 8.13 -14.66
N SER A 56 -1.06 9.02 -15.61
CA SER A 56 -0.31 10.26 -15.86
C SER A 56 -0.31 11.21 -14.67
N ARG A 57 -1.29 11.10 -13.76
CA ARG A 57 -1.32 11.90 -12.52
C ARG A 57 -0.23 11.43 -11.56
N LEU A 58 -0.01 10.11 -11.45
CA LEU A 58 1.12 9.57 -10.69
C LEU A 58 2.46 9.93 -11.32
N ALA A 59 2.55 9.93 -12.66
CA ALA A 59 3.76 10.39 -13.35
C ALA A 59 4.09 11.86 -13.02
N SER A 60 3.08 12.73 -13.04
CA SER A 60 3.23 14.15 -12.71
C SER A 60 3.66 14.38 -11.25
N LEU A 61 3.11 13.59 -10.33
CA LEU A 61 3.53 13.62 -8.92
C LEU A 61 4.96 13.12 -8.72
N ALA A 62 5.34 12.07 -9.43
CA ALA A 62 6.68 11.49 -9.33
C ALA A 62 7.75 12.47 -9.84
N GLU A 63 7.44 13.18 -10.94
CA GLU A 63 8.30 14.24 -11.49
C GLU A 63 8.49 15.40 -10.48
N ARG A 64 7.42 15.85 -9.82
CA ARG A 64 7.48 16.91 -8.79
C ARG A 64 8.42 16.58 -7.63
N VAL A 65 8.53 15.30 -7.27
CA VAL A 65 9.41 14.84 -6.18
C VAL A 65 10.76 14.31 -6.68
N GLY A 66 11.03 14.37 -7.98
CA GLY A 66 12.27 13.87 -8.59
C GLY A 66 12.49 12.37 -8.42
N ALA A 67 11.42 11.58 -8.41
CA ALA A 67 11.46 10.13 -8.20
C ALA A 67 10.75 9.36 -9.33
N SER A 68 10.91 8.05 -9.36
CA SER A 68 10.10 7.18 -10.22
C SER A 68 8.70 6.98 -9.63
N ILE A 69 7.73 6.57 -10.46
CA ILE A 69 6.38 6.21 -9.99
C ILE A 69 6.44 5.10 -8.93
N ALA A 70 7.35 4.12 -9.11
CA ALA A 70 7.51 3.04 -8.13
C ALA A 70 7.98 3.59 -6.79
N GLN A 71 8.98 4.47 -6.81
CA GLN A 71 9.51 5.09 -5.61
C GLN A 71 8.47 5.97 -4.90
N LEU A 72 7.73 6.80 -5.65
CA LEU A 72 6.64 7.61 -5.11
C LEU A 72 5.60 6.75 -4.38
N VAL A 73 5.12 5.68 -5.03
CA VAL A 73 4.08 4.81 -4.47
C VAL A 73 4.58 4.04 -3.25
N LEU A 74 5.82 3.55 -3.28
CA LEU A 74 6.42 2.84 -2.15
C LEU A 74 6.67 3.77 -0.96
N ALA A 75 7.20 4.97 -1.20
CA ALA A 75 7.42 5.98 -0.16
C ALA A 75 6.09 6.41 0.50
N TRP A 76 5.02 6.56 -0.29
CA TRP A 76 3.68 6.87 0.24
C TRP A 76 3.19 5.78 1.20
N GLN A 77 3.34 4.50 0.85
CA GLN A 77 2.93 3.43 1.76
C GLN A 77 3.77 3.40 3.04
N LEU A 78 5.09 3.57 2.92
CA LEU A 78 6.00 3.63 4.06
C LEU A 78 5.67 4.80 5.00
N SER A 79 5.29 5.96 4.46
CA SER A 79 4.88 7.13 5.25
C SER A 79 3.63 6.87 6.11
N SER A 80 2.79 5.91 5.72
CA SER A 80 1.58 5.50 6.44
C SER A 80 1.82 4.34 7.42
N ALA A 81 3.07 4.09 7.82
CA ALA A 81 3.48 2.97 8.67
C ALA A 81 3.06 1.57 8.14
N VAL A 82 3.04 1.42 6.81
CA VAL A 82 2.70 0.16 6.14
C VAL A 82 3.98 -0.54 5.69
N SER A 83 4.15 -1.82 6.06
CA SER A 83 5.21 -2.65 5.49
C SER A 83 4.89 -3.00 4.04
N VAL A 84 5.87 -2.88 3.14
CA VAL A 84 5.71 -3.17 1.71
C VAL A 84 6.65 -4.29 1.26
N ILE A 85 6.18 -5.13 0.34
CA ILE A 85 6.95 -6.22 -0.25
C ILE A 85 6.90 -6.18 -1.78
N PRO A 86 7.49 -5.15 -2.43
CA PRO A 86 7.44 -5.03 -3.88
C PRO A 86 8.22 -6.16 -4.55
N LYS A 87 7.60 -6.81 -5.53
CA LYS A 87 8.30 -7.76 -6.40
C LYS A 87 9.23 -6.98 -7.35
N ALA A 88 10.49 -7.39 -7.42
CA ALA A 88 11.44 -6.95 -8.44
C ALA A 88 12.01 -8.17 -9.18
N SER A 89 12.09 -8.07 -10.52
CA SER A 89 12.68 -9.11 -11.37
C SER A 89 14.12 -8.80 -11.80
N SER A 90 14.66 -7.64 -11.41
CA SER A 90 16.03 -7.24 -11.71
C SER A 90 16.67 -6.53 -10.52
N ARG A 91 17.99 -6.63 -10.43
CA ARG A 91 18.79 -5.94 -9.39
C ARG A 91 18.57 -4.43 -9.41
N LYS A 92 18.56 -3.82 -10.59
CA LYS A 92 18.28 -2.39 -10.77
C LYS A 92 16.95 -1.99 -10.14
N ARG A 93 15.88 -2.77 -10.37
CA ARG A 93 14.56 -2.50 -9.77
C ARG A 93 14.54 -2.72 -8.26
N LEU A 94 15.29 -3.70 -7.77
CA LEU A 94 15.42 -3.94 -6.34
C LEU A 94 16.10 -2.76 -5.65
N GLU A 95 17.23 -2.28 -6.19
CA GLU A 95 17.95 -1.11 -5.69
C GLU A 95 17.08 0.16 -5.77
N GLU A 96 16.40 0.40 -6.89
CA GLU A 96 15.45 1.50 -7.06
C GLU A 96 14.33 1.46 -6.00
N ASN A 97 13.70 0.29 -5.81
CA ASN A 97 12.65 0.14 -4.80
C ASN A 97 13.14 0.37 -3.38
N LEU A 98 14.37 -0.07 -3.05
CA LEU A 98 14.95 0.12 -1.72
C LEU A 98 15.13 1.60 -1.38
N THR A 99 15.61 2.41 -2.33
CA THR A 99 15.82 3.86 -2.13
C THR A 99 14.53 4.64 -1.86
N SER A 100 13.36 4.05 -2.09
CA SER A 100 12.07 4.66 -1.73
C SER A 100 11.92 4.88 -0.22
N ALA A 101 12.65 4.12 0.60
CA ALA A 101 12.63 4.27 2.05
C ALA A 101 13.27 5.57 2.55
N ASP A 102 14.13 6.18 1.73
CA ASP A 102 14.83 7.43 2.04
C ASP A 102 14.05 8.68 1.56
N LEU A 103 12.96 8.48 0.81
CA LEU A 103 12.17 9.58 0.26
C LEU A 103 11.17 10.13 1.27
N VAL A 104 11.27 11.43 1.53
CA VAL A 104 10.28 12.19 2.29
C VAL A 104 9.36 12.89 1.30
N LEU A 105 8.09 12.46 1.26
CA LEU A 105 7.10 13.07 0.37
C LEU A 105 6.55 14.37 0.98
N PRO A 106 6.45 15.44 0.18
CA PRO A 106 5.77 16.67 0.59
C PRO A 106 4.30 16.43 0.99
N GLU A 107 3.78 17.25 1.91
CA GLU A 107 2.40 17.09 2.43
C GLU A 107 1.34 17.25 1.34
N ASP A 108 1.55 18.16 0.38
CA ASP A 108 0.67 18.35 -0.77
C ASP A 108 0.62 17.11 -1.67
N VAL A 109 1.77 16.47 -1.90
CA VAL A 109 1.85 15.21 -2.67
C VAL A 109 1.15 14.07 -1.93
N LEU A 110 1.34 13.95 -0.61
CA LEU A 110 0.63 12.97 0.21
C LEU A 110 -0.88 13.20 0.17
N LYS A 111 -1.32 14.46 0.27
CA LYS A 111 -2.74 14.83 0.21
C LYS A 111 -3.35 14.48 -1.15
N GLU A 112 -2.64 14.75 -2.24
CA GLU A 112 -3.08 14.37 -3.58
C GLU A 112 -3.18 12.84 -3.73
N LEU A 113 -2.17 12.09 -3.28
CA LEU A 113 -2.17 10.62 -3.29
C LEU A 113 -3.34 10.03 -2.51
N ASN A 114 -3.71 10.62 -1.37
CA ASN A 114 -4.87 10.19 -0.59
C ASN A 114 -6.20 10.32 -1.38
N GLY A 115 -6.25 11.19 -2.40
CA GLY A 115 -7.39 11.31 -3.31
C GLY A 115 -7.43 10.30 -4.47
N PHE A 116 -6.46 9.39 -4.57
CA PHE A 116 -6.45 8.37 -5.63
C PHE A 116 -7.33 7.15 -5.34
N ASP A 117 -7.80 7.00 -4.10
CA ASP A 117 -8.66 5.88 -3.73
C ASP A 117 -9.94 5.89 -4.59
N ARG A 118 -10.26 4.72 -5.13
CA ARG A 118 -11.45 4.49 -5.94
C ARG A 118 -11.98 3.06 -5.74
N ASP A 119 -11.71 2.47 -4.57
CA ASP A 119 -12.03 1.08 -4.21
C ASP A 119 -11.71 0.06 -5.32
N TYR A 120 -10.59 0.27 -6.03
CA TYR A 120 -10.25 -0.51 -7.21
C TYR A 120 -9.29 -1.64 -6.87
N ARG A 121 -9.76 -2.89 -6.96
CA ARG A 121 -8.95 -4.09 -6.69
C ARG A 121 -8.33 -4.64 -7.98
N THR A 122 -7.05 -5.00 -7.92
CA THR A 122 -6.35 -5.75 -8.99
C THR A 122 -6.25 -7.25 -8.68
N GLY A 123 -6.54 -7.66 -7.44
CA GLY A 123 -6.73 -9.07 -7.10
C GLY A 123 -8.16 -9.40 -6.65
N PRO A 124 -8.35 -10.63 -6.15
CA PRO A 124 -9.67 -11.10 -5.78
C PRO A 124 -10.19 -10.36 -4.53
N ASN A 125 -11.50 -10.16 -4.46
CA ASN A 125 -12.15 -9.73 -3.24
C ASN A 125 -12.14 -10.90 -2.22
N PRO A 126 -11.61 -10.72 -1.00
CA PRO A 126 -11.65 -11.75 0.04
C PRO A 126 -13.07 -12.25 0.37
N ALA A 127 -14.09 -11.42 0.17
CA ALA A 127 -15.49 -11.79 0.41
C ALA A 127 -16.03 -12.81 -0.60
N ASP A 128 -15.50 -12.84 -1.82
CA ASP A 128 -16.02 -13.67 -2.92
C ASP A 128 -15.44 -15.10 -2.91
N LYS A 129 -14.50 -15.39 -2.00
CA LYS A 129 -13.72 -16.65 -1.99
C LYS A 129 -14.18 -17.69 -0.96
N ASN A 130 -15.42 -17.58 -0.48
CA ASN A 130 -16.00 -18.53 0.49
C ASN A 130 -17.27 -19.19 -0.03
#